data_AF-A0A350F2X8-F1
#
_entry.id   AF-A0A350F2X8-F1
#
_cell.length_a   1.000
_cell.length_b   1.000
_cell.length_c   1.000
_cell.angle_alpha   90.00
_cell.angle_beta   90.00
_cell.angle_gamma   90.00
#
_symmetry.space_group_name_H-M   'P 1'
#
loop_
_entity.id
_entity.type
_entity.pdbx_description
1 polymer ?
#
loop_
_entity_poly.entity_id
_entity_poly.type
_entity_poly.pdbx_seq_one_letter_code
_entity_poly.pdbx_strand_id
1 'polypeptide(L)'
;GDTSGTNVFAGFYEQQKQTVESDATTLTYRFQIKAPGGSLQFYRLAVRTVDGRSGEPGDEPPPPAEATMVNNDRLVMVDRGVGPYRILYVAGRPNWEFKFLNRALAEDDQLRLEGLIRIARREPKFEFKGRSGETSNPLFRGFGNQSADEIERYDQPVLIPLPIGNEKLRPGFPRSSEELYGYHAVIVDDLEAEFFKPDQLALLQKFVSERGGGFMMLGGQESFQEGGYDRTPVGNMLPVYLRQVPGMDEPGGAFGNFRLDLTREGWIQPWARVRSRESDEQARLSALPPMQVLNTVSGIKPGASVVATVTGANGSQYPALVVQRYGSGRTASMLIGDFWMTGRRDEQQQEDQAKTWRQIARWLVTDVPEQITIANRLDPLHAGSVQLSVRVRDREFKPMDGASVKLTVRKVTGEGITNQIDSIQLTGEPMAAEPGLFTASYVQHGSGGYHA
;
A
#
# COMPACT_ATOMS: atom_id res chain seq x y z
N GLY A 1 -12.30 21.43 -12.30
CA GLY A 1 -11.10 20.89 -12.95
C GLY A 1 -11.40 19.45 -13.25
N ASP A 2 -11.78 19.19 -14.49
CA ASP A 2 -12.35 17.92 -14.95
C ASP A 2 -11.19 16.98 -15.31
N THR A 3 -10.92 16.01 -14.44
CA THR A 3 -9.92 14.95 -14.67
C THR A 3 -10.55 13.58 -14.41
N SER A 4 -11.54 13.23 -15.22
CA SER A 4 -11.96 11.84 -15.41
C SER A 4 -11.76 11.47 -16.89
N GLY A 5 -10.51 11.52 -17.33
CA GLY A 5 -10.10 10.97 -18.63
C GLY A 5 -9.97 9.46 -18.50
N THR A 6 -11.05 8.73 -18.71
CA THR A 6 -10.98 7.28 -18.94
C THR A 6 -10.31 7.07 -20.29
N ASN A 7 -8.98 7.00 -20.31
CA ASN A 7 -8.24 6.58 -21.50
C ASN A 7 -8.58 5.11 -21.78
N VAL A 8 -9.61 4.89 -22.59
CA VAL A 8 -9.89 3.58 -23.18
C VAL A 8 -8.86 3.39 -24.30
N PHE A 9 -7.67 2.91 -23.94
CA PHE A 9 -6.74 2.38 -24.93
C PHE A 9 -7.34 1.09 -25.48
N ALA A 10 -8.00 1.17 -26.64
CA ALA A 10 -8.36 -0.01 -27.44
C ALA A 10 -7.07 -0.58 -28.07
N GLY A 11 -6.25 -1.24 -27.25
CA GLY A 11 -5.03 -1.91 -27.66
C GLY A 11 -5.25 -3.41 -27.76
N PHE A 12 -4.83 -4.02 -28.88
CA PHE A 12 -4.66 -5.46 -28.94
C PHE A 12 -3.44 -5.85 -28.09
N TYR A 13 -3.63 -6.69 -27.07
CA TYR A 13 -2.57 -7.03 -26.13
C TYR A 13 -1.80 -8.28 -26.52
N GLU A 14 -2.50 -9.40 -26.71
CA GLU A 14 -1.88 -10.70 -26.94
C GLU A 14 -2.85 -11.62 -27.69
N GLN A 15 -2.31 -12.52 -28.51
CA GLN A 15 -3.05 -13.61 -29.14
C GLN A 15 -2.27 -14.92 -29.02
N GLN A 16 -2.98 -15.98 -28.68
CA GLN A 16 -2.45 -17.34 -28.64
C GLN A 16 -3.30 -18.21 -29.58
N LYS A 17 -2.65 -19.17 -30.27
CA LYS A 17 -3.30 -20.14 -31.15
C LYS A 17 -2.92 -21.54 -30.70
N GLN A 18 -3.89 -22.44 -30.65
CA GLN A 18 -3.67 -23.87 -30.37
C GLN A 18 -4.55 -24.68 -31.31
N THR A 19 -4.08 -25.86 -31.71
CA THR A 19 -4.82 -26.79 -32.54
C THR A 19 -5.78 -27.59 -31.65
N VAL A 20 -7.03 -27.73 -32.09
CA VAL A 20 -8.03 -28.55 -31.42
C VAL A 20 -7.92 -29.98 -31.95
N GLU A 21 -7.67 -30.95 -31.08
CA GLU A 21 -7.55 -32.37 -31.46
C GLU A 21 -8.91 -33.10 -31.44
N SER A 22 -9.86 -32.67 -30.62
CA SER A 22 -11.22 -33.23 -30.55
C SER A 22 -12.23 -32.22 -29.97
N ASP A 23 -13.53 -32.43 -30.23
CA ASP A 23 -14.61 -31.55 -29.76
C ASP A 23 -14.73 -31.48 -28.23
N ALA A 24 -14.23 -32.48 -27.51
CA ALA A 24 -14.25 -32.53 -26.04
C ALA A 24 -12.97 -31.95 -25.39
N THR A 25 -11.98 -31.53 -26.19
CA THR A 25 -10.70 -31.07 -25.68
C THR A 25 -10.84 -29.69 -25.02
N THR A 26 -10.49 -29.60 -23.73
CA THR A 26 -10.41 -28.30 -23.03
C THR A 26 -9.04 -27.68 -23.26
N LEU A 27 -9.00 -26.54 -23.95
CA LEU A 27 -7.78 -25.75 -24.15
C LEU A 27 -7.65 -24.69 -23.04
N THR A 28 -6.44 -24.57 -22.49
CA THR A 28 -6.13 -23.57 -21.47
C THR A 28 -5.18 -22.53 -22.04
N TYR A 29 -5.60 -21.26 -21.96
CA TYR A 29 -4.79 -20.11 -22.34
C TYR A 29 -4.44 -19.29 -21.11
N ARG A 30 -3.20 -18.82 -21.03
CA ARG A 30 -2.73 -17.95 -19.95
C ARG A 30 -2.11 -16.71 -20.54
N PHE A 31 -2.72 -15.57 -20.23
CA PHE A 31 -2.25 -14.24 -20.63
C PHE A 31 -1.58 -13.55 -19.44
N GLN A 32 -0.40 -12.98 -19.64
CA GLN A 32 0.32 -12.19 -18.63
C GLN A 32 0.57 -10.79 -19.16
N ILE A 33 -0.45 -9.95 -19.05
CA ILE A 33 -0.45 -8.62 -19.66
C ILE A 33 -0.09 -7.58 -18.59
N LYS A 34 0.86 -6.68 -18.92
CA LYS A 34 1.08 -5.48 -18.11
C LYS A 34 -0.09 -4.52 -18.34
N ALA A 35 -0.89 -4.31 -17.29
CA ALA A 35 -2.01 -3.37 -17.36
C ALA A 35 -1.53 -1.96 -17.73
N PRO A 36 -2.20 -1.25 -18.66
CA PRO A 36 -1.79 0.08 -19.16
C PRO A 36 -1.97 1.23 -18.15
N GLY A 37 -2.17 0.94 -16.85
CA GLY A 37 -2.46 1.93 -15.81
C GLY A 37 -3.96 2.25 -15.64
N GLY A 38 -4.33 2.82 -14.49
CA GLY A 38 -5.72 3.11 -14.13
C GLY A 38 -6.33 2.13 -13.11
N SER A 39 -7.40 2.59 -12.45
CA SER A 39 -8.09 1.89 -11.37
C SER A 39 -8.99 0.77 -11.89
N LEU A 40 -9.76 1.01 -12.94
CA LEU A 40 -10.71 0.05 -13.50
C LEU A 40 -10.44 -0.18 -14.98
N GLN A 41 -10.32 -1.45 -15.36
CA GLN A 41 -10.06 -1.86 -16.73
C GLN A 41 -11.02 -2.97 -17.15
N PHE A 42 -11.43 -2.92 -18.42
CA PHE A 42 -12.22 -3.95 -19.04
C PHE A 42 -11.40 -4.56 -20.19
N TYR A 43 -11.14 -5.85 -20.09
CA TYR A 43 -10.50 -6.63 -21.15
C TYR A 43 -11.57 -7.41 -21.91
N ARG A 44 -11.49 -7.39 -23.24
CA ARG A 44 -12.31 -8.26 -24.09
C ARG A 44 -11.48 -9.48 -24.47
N LEU A 45 -11.92 -10.64 -23.99
CA LEU A 45 -11.42 -11.93 -24.47
C LEU A 45 -12.31 -12.36 -25.64
N ALA A 46 -11.73 -12.51 -26.82
CA ALA A 46 -12.41 -13.00 -28.01
C ALA A 46 -11.79 -14.33 -28.44
N VAL A 47 -12.62 -15.34 -28.68
CA VAL A 47 -12.23 -16.65 -29.21
C VAL A 47 -12.84 -16.83 -30.59
N ARG A 48 -12.03 -17.21 -31.57
CA ARG A 48 -12.48 -17.47 -32.94
C ARG A 48 -11.77 -18.72 -33.46
N THR A 49 -12.51 -19.55 -34.18
CA THR A 49 -11.90 -20.56 -35.04
C THR A 49 -11.15 -19.86 -36.17
N VAL A 50 -9.93 -20.32 -36.45
CA VAL A 50 -9.13 -19.84 -37.58
C VAL A 50 -9.01 -21.01 -38.53
N ASP A 51 -9.85 -21.04 -39.55
CA ASP A 51 -9.74 -22.05 -40.59
C ASP A 51 -8.45 -21.82 -41.38
N GLY A 52 -7.64 -22.87 -41.53
CA GLY A 52 -6.34 -22.84 -42.24
C GLY A 52 -6.43 -22.60 -43.76
N ARG A 53 -7.56 -22.09 -44.26
CA ARG A 53 -7.78 -21.73 -45.66
C ARG A 53 -7.93 -20.21 -45.77
N SER A 54 -6.82 -19.50 -45.72
CA SER A 54 -6.75 -18.15 -46.29
C SER A 54 -6.90 -18.28 -47.81
N GLY A 55 -8.13 -18.17 -48.30
CA GLY A 55 -8.45 -18.11 -49.72
C GLY A 55 -7.94 -16.81 -50.35
N GLU A 56 -7.56 -16.90 -51.61
CA GLU A 56 -7.18 -15.78 -52.46
C GLU A 56 -8.24 -14.65 -52.45
N PRO A 57 -7.87 -13.39 -52.74
CA PRO A 57 -8.81 -12.29 -52.71
C PRO A 57 -9.89 -12.46 -53.79
N GLY A 58 -11.09 -12.88 -53.37
CA GLY A 58 -12.23 -13.08 -54.27
C GLY A 58 -13.30 -14.07 -53.79
N ASP A 59 -12.99 -14.94 -52.83
CA ASP A 59 -13.98 -15.93 -52.32
C ASP A 59 -14.86 -15.37 -51.19
N GLU A 60 -16.16 -15.69 -51.23
CA GLU A 60 -17.09 -15.45 -50.13
C GLU A 60 -16.58 -16.14 -48.85
N PRO A 61 -16.61 -15.45 -47.69
CA PRO A 61 -16.16 -16.06 -46.45
C PRO A 61 -17.01 -17.31 -46.15
N PRO A 62 -16.39 -18.44 -45.77
CA PRO A 62 -17.13 -19.65 -45.45
C PRO A 62 -18.13 -19.39 -44.31
N PRO A 63 -19.27 -20.09 -44.28
CA PRO A 63 -20.25 -19.94 -43.20
C PRO A 63 -19.58 -20.23 -41.85
N PRO A 64 -19.93 -19.50 -40.79
CA PRO A 64 -19.32 -19.68 -39.48
C PRO A 64 -19.48 -21.14 -39.03
N ALA A 65 -18.37 -21.78 -38.66
CA ALA A 65 -18.34 -23.16 -38.18
C ALA A 65 -19.09 -23.35 -36.83
N GLU A 66 -19.40 -22.26 -36.13
CA GLU A 66 -19.99 -22.25 -34.79
C GLU A 66 -21.48 -21.85 -34.83
N ALA A 67 -22.30 -22.61 -34.10
CA ALA A 67 -23.75 -22.39 -34.02
C ALA A 67 -24.14 -21.10 -33.30
N THR A 68 -23.24 -20.48 -32.53
CA THR A 68 -23.50 -19.23 -31.81
C THR A 68 -22.20 -18.45 -31.70
N MET A 69 -22.21 -17.19 -32.11
CA MET A 69 -21.05 -16.28 -32.02
C MET A 69 -21.08 -15.41 -30.76
N VAL A 70 -22.16 -15.48 -29.98
CA VAL A 70 -22.44 -14.62 -28.82
C VAL A 70 -21.57 -14.99 -27.60
N ASN A 71 -21.19 -16.26 -27.47
CA ASN A 71 -20.37 -16.78 -26.36
C ASN A 71 -18.85 -16.66 -26.61
N ASN A 72 -18.45 -16.26 -27.82
CA ASN A 72 -17.05 -16.11 -28.19
C ASN A 72 -16.39 -14.88 -27.59
N ASP A 73 -17.18 -13.92 -27.16
CA ASP A 73 -16.72 -12.67 -26.57
C ASP A 73 -17.08 -12.62 -25.10
N ARG A 74 -16.09 -12.40 -24.24
CA ARG A 74 -16.29 -12.21 -22.81
C ARG A 74 -15.55 -10.97 -22.32
N LEU A 75 -16.25 -10.13 -21.57
CA LEU A 75 -15.63 -9.02 -20.84
C LEU A 75 -15.11 -9.52 -19.50
N VAL A 76 -13.85 -9.21 -19.22
CA VAL A 76 -13.19 -9.45 -17.93
C VAL A 76 -12.92 -8.09 -17.32
N MET A 77 -13.50 -7.86 -16.14
CA MET A 77 -13.27 -6.65 -15.37
C MET A 77 -12.08 -6.86 -14.42
N VAL A 78 -11.14 -5.93 -14.44
CA VAL A 78 -10.04 -5.85 -13.48
C VAL A 78 -10.17 -4.53 -12.75
N ASP A 79 -10.61 -4.60 -11.50
CA ASP A 79 -10.69 -3.46 -10.59
C ASP A 79 -9.49 -3.50 -9.64
N ARG A 80 -8.70 -2.43 -9.66
CA ARG A 80 -7.51 -2.22 -8.84
C ARG A 80 -7.74 -1.12 -7.79
N GLY A 81 -8.96 -0.61 -7.64
CA GLY A 81 -9.35 0.43 -6.69
C GLY A 81 -8.88 1.84 -7.05
N VAL A 82 -9.36 2.84 -6.31
CA VAL A 82 -9.12 4.28 -6.58
C VAL A 82 -7.77 4.71 -6.00
N GLY A 83 -6.69 4.50 -6.75
CA GLY A 83 -5.39 5.08 -6.46
C GLY A 83 -5.27 6.56 -6.87
N PRO A 84 -4.18 7.26 -6.50
CA PRO A 84 -3.00 6.70 -5.83
C PRO A 84 -3.14 6.62 -4.31
N TYR A 85 -2.85 5.45 -3.75
CA TYR A 85 -2.74 5.24 -2.32
C TYR A 85 -1.47 5.93 -1.79
N ARG A 86 -1.67 7.02 -1.06
CA ARG A 86 -0.61 7.82 -0.44
C ARG A 86 0.00 7.09 0.76
N ILE A 87 1.31 7.02 0.83
CA ILE A 87 2.09 6.42 1.93
C ILE A 87 3.03 7.50 2.47
N LEU A 88 2.94 7.77 3.76
CA LEU A 88 3.84 8.70 4.45
C LEU A 88 5.05 7.94 4.96
N TYR A 89 6.23 8.29 4.48
CA TYR A 89 7.50 7.74 4.98
C TYR A 89 8.20 8.79 5.83
N VAL A 90 8.56 8.45 7.07
CA VAL A 90 9.17 9.36 8.03
C VAL A 90 10.49 8.76 8.49
N ALA A 91 11.60 9.48 8.29
CA ALA A 91 12.92 9.00 8.66
C ALA A 91 13.73 10.01 9.47
N GLY A 92 14.51 9.50 10.43
CA GLY A 92 15.40 10.29 11.27
C GLY A 92 16.66 10.78 10.56
N ARG A 93 17.00 10.19 9.41
CA ARG A 93 18.12 10.60 8.56
C ARG A 93 17.92 10.13 7.11
N PRO A 94 18.57 10.78 6.13
CA PRO A 94 18.62 10.25 4.77
C PRO A 94 19.28 8.86 4.77
N ASN A 95 18.59 7.86 4.26
CA ASN A 95 19.08 6.48 4.21
C ASN A 95 18.85 5.86 2.81
N TRP A 96 19.51 4.73 2.58
CA TRP A 96 19.40 4.00 1.32
C TRP A 96 18.05 3.30 1.18
N GLU A 97 17.44 2.92 2.29
CA GLU A 97 16.12 2.29 2.36
C GLU A 97 15.07 3.14 1.65
N PHE A 98 14.98 4.43 2.02
CA PHE A 98 14.11 5.41 1.35
C PHE A 98 14.37 5.48 -0.16
N LYS A 99 15.64 5.52 -0.58
CA LYS A 99 15.99 5.64 -2.00
C LYS A 99 15.46 4.46 -2.82
N PHE A 100 15.67 3.23 -2.35
CA PHE A 100 15.21 2.04 -3.06
C PHE A 100 13.69 1.89 -3.01
N LEU A 101 13.08 2.16 -1.86
CA LEU A 101 11.62 2.17 -1.70
C LEU A 101 10.97 3.21 -2.63
N ASN A 102 11.46 4.45 -2.62
CA ASN A 102 10.94 5.52 -3.47
C ASN A 102 11.05 5.18 -4.95
N ARG A 103 12.18 4.63 -5.40
CA ARG A 103 12.36 4.17 -6.78
C ARG A 103 11.37 3.04 -7.13
N ALA A 104 11.19 2.08 -6.23
CA ALA A 104 10.29 0.94 -6.46
C ALA A 104 8.82 1.36 -6.61
N LEU A 105 8.39 2.36 -5.81
CA LEU A 105 7.03 2.88 -5.81
C LEU A 105 6.77 3.89 -6.93
N ALA A 106 7.80 4.59 -7.42
CA ALA A 106 7.67 5.51 -8.55
C ALA A 106 7.27 4.80 -9.87
N GLU A 107 7.50 3.48 -9.97
CA GLU A 107 7.08 2.65 -11.11
C GLU A 107 5.62 2.13 -10.98
N ASP A 108 4.94 2.42 -9.86
CA ASP A 108 3.60 1.93 -9.58
C ASP A 108 2.59 3.10 -9.53
N ASP A 109 1.78 3.24 -10.59
CA ASP A 109 0.80 4.32 -10.74
C ASP A 109 -0.25 4.40 -9.61
N GLN A 110 -0.42 3.33 -8.84
CA GLN A 110 -1.40 3.27 -7.76
C GLN A 110 -0.83 3.58 -6.39
N LEU A 111 0.48 3.70 -6.25
CA LEU A 111 1.13 3.98 -4.98
C LEU A 111 1.84 5.32 -5.07
N ARG A 112 1.77 6.10 -4.01
CA ARG A 112 2.51 7.36 -3.93
C ARG A 112 3.22 7.47 -2.60
N LEU A 113 4.54 7.51 -2.63
CA LEU A 113 5.35 7.72 -1.44
C LEU A 113 5.59 9.22 -1.23
N GLU A 114 5.41 9.69 0.00
CA GLU A 114 5.74 11.04 0.43
C GLU A 114 6.74 10.96 1.58
N GLY A 115 7.94 11.52 1.38
CA GLY A 115 9.05 11.42 2.34
C GLY A 115 9.20 12.66 3.23
N LEU A 116 9.19 12.45 4.54
CA LEU A 116 9.57 13.41 5.57
C LEU A 116 10.89 12.95 6.20
N ILE A 117 12.00 13.59 5.82
CA ILE A 117 13.33 13.21 6.34
C ILE A 117 13.87 14.33 7.22
N ARG A 118 14.35 13.96 8.41
CA ARG A 118 15.03 14.86 9.33
C ARG A 118 16.43 15.18 8.80
N ILE A 119 16.75 16.47 8.71
CA ILE A 119 18.05 16.94 8.21
C ILE A 119 18.95 17.44 9.35
N ALA A 120 18.38 17.88 10.48
CA ALA A 120 19.13 18.28 11.66
C ALA A 120 18.48 17.72 12.93
N ARG A 121 19.32 17.23 13.85
CA ARG A 121 18.90 16.93 15.23
C ARG A 121 18.67 18.26 15.97
N ARG A 122 17.75 18.26 16.93
CA ARG A 122 17.61 19.35 17.90
C ARG A 122 18.97 19.54 18.56
N GLU A 123 19.54 20.74 18.50
CA GLU A 123 20.81 20.99 19.19
C GLU A 123 20.60 20.67 20.68
N PRO A 124 21.48 19.88 21.32
CA PRO A 124 21.40 19.69 22.76
C PRO A 124 21.49 21.06 23.40
N LYS A 125 20.53 21.39 24.28
CA LYS A 125 20.66 22.57 25.15
C LYS A 125 21.96 22.40 25.91
N PHE A 126 23.00 23.12 25.50
CA PHE A 126 24.18 23.22 26.34
C PHE A 126 23.72 23.91 27.62
N GLU A 127 23.61 23.16 28.72
CA GLU A 127 23.60 23.75 30.06
C GLU A 127 25.00 24.34 30.32
N PHE A 128 25.31 25.44 29.64
CA PHE A 128 26.32 26.34 30.15
C PHE A 128 25.78 26.87 31.47
N LYS A 129 26.54 26.69 32.56
CA LYS A 129 26.28 27.29 33.87
C LYS A 129 26.14 28.82 33.74
N GLY A 130 24.94 29.27 33.39
CA GLY A 130 24.53 30.67 33.42
C GLY A 130 24.36 31.12 34.87
N ARG A 131 24.48 32.43 35.11
CA ARG A 131 24.19 32.98 36.43
C ARG A 131 22.69 32.86 36.70
N SER A 132 22.32 32.67 37.97
CA SER A 132 20.92 32.56 38.40
C SER A 132 20.12 33.77 37.88
N GLY A 133 19.11 33.52 37.03
CA GLY A 133 18.24 34.54 36.43
C GLY A 133 18.39 34.76 34.92
N GLU A 134 19.33 34.12 34.23
CA GLU A 134 19.52 34.24 32.77
C GLU A 134 18.81 33.07 32.03
N THR A 135 17.83 33.35 31.15
CA THR A 135 17.09 32.33 30.37
C THR A 135 17.52 32.21 28.91
N SER A 136 18.47 33.04 28.46
CA SER A 136 18.93 33.10 27.06
C SER A 136 20.31 32.46 26.85
N ASN A 137 20.54 31.86 25.67
CA ASN A 137 21.82 31.27 25.28
C ASN A 137 22.95 32.32 25.27
N PRO A 138 24.06 32.12 26.01
CA PRO A 138 25.15 33.09 26.12
C PRO A 138 25.96 33.31 24.83
N LEU A 139 25.86 32.42 23.83
CA LEU A 139 26.51 32.58 22.52
C LEU A 139 25.95 33.77 21.70
N PHE A 140 24.76 34.26 22.03
CA PHE A 140 24.08 35.34 21.32
C PHE A 140 24.11 36.68 22.06
N ARG A 141 24.94 36.80 23.09
CA ARG A 141 25.11 38.04 23.87
C ARG A 141 25.70 39.14 22.96
N GLY A 142 24.85 40.06 22.49
CA GLY A 142 25.26 41.25 21.71
C GLY A 142 24.66 41.37 20.31
N PHE A 143 23.92 40.36 19.82
CA PHE A 143 23.16 40.49 18.59
C PHE A 143 21.76 41.02 18.93
N GLY A 144 21.50 42.28 18.60
CA GLY A 144 20.29 42.99 18.99
C GLY A 144 18.99 42.34 18.46
N ASN A 145 17.98 42.36 19.33
CA ASN A 145 16.56 42.07 19.10
C ASN A 145 16.24 40.85 18.22
N GLN A 146 16.17 39.67 18.85
CA GLN A 146 15.33 38.59 18.36
C GLN A 146 14.28 38.25 19.41
N SER A 147 13.04 38.08 18.97
CA SER A 147 11.88 37.82 19.82
C SER A 147 11.94 36.40 20.41
N ALA A 148 11.32 36.17 21.57
CA ALA A 148 11.27 34.83 22.19
C ALA A 148 10.73 33.76 21.23
N ASP A 149 9.81 34.13 20.34
CA ASP A 149 9.22 33.29 19.30
C ASP A 149 10.21 32.88 18.19
N GLU A 150 11.27 33.67 17.94
CA GLU A 150 12.35 33.30 17.01
C GLU A 150 13.33 32.32 17.66
N ILE A 151 13.59 32.47 18.96
CA ILE A 151 14.44 31.55 19.73
C ILE A 151 13.78 30.16 19.85
N GLU A 152 12.44 30.09 19.97
CA GLU A 152 11.69 28.83 19.97
C GLU A 152 11.68 28.09 18.62
N ARG A 153 11.86 28.79 17.49
CA ARG A 153 11.94 28.15 16.15
C ARG A 153 13.25 27.40 15.92
N TYR A 154 14.33 27.77 16.61
CA TYR A 154 15.63 27.10 16.49
C TYR A 154 15.68 25.75 17.23
N ASP A 155 14.66 25.41 18.03
CA ASP A 155 14.66 24.26 18.94
C ASP A 155 13.75 23.10 18.46
N GLN A 156 13.28 23.13 17.22
CA GLN A 156 12.45 22.05 16.64
C GLN A 156 13.24 21.25 15.59
N PRO A 157 13.16 19.90 15.60
CA PRO A 157 13.75 19.10 14.54
C PRO A 157 13.06 19.45 13.22
N VAL A 158 13.87 19.82 12.21
CA VAL A 158 13.37 20.23 10.90
C VAL A 158 13.20 19.00 10.02
N LEU A 159 11.93 18.62 9.78
CA LEU A 159 11.59 17.75 8.66
C LEU A 159 11.53 18.61 7.41
N ILE A 160 12.42 18.34 6.46
CA ILE A 160 12.26 18.89 5.13
C ILE A 160 11.45 17.87 4.33
N PRO A 161 10.26 18.26 3.86
CA PRO A 161 9.57 17.43 2.90
C PRO A 161 10.44 17.33 1.66
N LEU A 162 10.72 16.11 1.21
CA LEU A 162 11.27 15.93 -0.12
C LEU A 162 10.10 16.05 -1.09
N PRO A 163 10.01 17.10 -1.92
CA PRO A 163 8.91 17.25 -2.85
C PRO A 163 8.99 16.10 -3.86
N ILE A 164 8.08 15.14 -3.72
CA ILE A 164 7.85 14.09 -4.70
C ILE A 164 6.60 14.51 -5.49
N GLY A 165 6.83 15.22 -6.60
CA GLY A 165 5.78 15.76 -7.48
C GLY A 165 5.40 17.23 -7.19
N ASN A 166 4.27 17.67 -7.74
CA ASN A 166 3.83 19.08 -7.74
C ASN A 166 3.10 19.53 -6.45
N GLU A 167 2.83 18.64 -5.50
CA GLU A 167 2.16 19.00 -4.24
C GLU A 167 3.16 19.35 -3.14
N LYS A 168 2.91 20.49 -2.50
CA LYS A 168 3.70 20.96 -1.35
C LYS A 168 3.24 20.21 -0.09
N LEU A 169 4.07 19.27 0.36
CA LEU A 169 4.02 18.75 1.72
C LEU A 169 4.24 19.90 2.72
N ARG A 170 3.47 19.89 3.82
CA ARG A 170 3.70 20.81 4.94
C ARG A 170 4.99 20.40 5.67
N PRO A 171 5.82 21.33 6.14
CA PRO A 171 6.97 21.00 6.96
C PRO A 171 6.50 20.42 8.31
N GLY A 172 7.09 19.29 8.71
CA GLY A 172 6.77 18.61 9.98
C GLY A 172 5.80 17.44 9.85
N PHE A 173 5.75 16.60 10.89
CA PHE A 173 4.84 15.47 10.97
C PHE A 173 3.40 15.96 11.22
N PRO A 174 2.37 15.33 10.62
CA PRO A 174 0.97 15.71 10.81
C PRO A 174 0.58 15.92 12.28
N ARG A 175 -0.22 16.95 12.55
CA ARG A 175 -0.65 17.31 13.92
C ARG A 175 -2.13 17.02 14.17
N SER A 176 -2.89 16.75 13.12
CA SER A 176 -4.34 16.51 13.19
C SER A 176 -4.74 15.20 12.50
N SER A 177 -5.89 14.66 12.90
CA SER A 177 -6.56 13.52 12.27
C SER A 177 -6.75 13.74 10.78
N GLU A 178 -7.31 14.88 10.38
CA GLU A 178 -7.57 15.21 8.97
C GLU A 178 -6.31 15.17 8.09
N GLU A 179 -5.17 15.66 8.60
CA GLU A 179 -3.90 15.63 7.86
C GLU A 179 -3.36 14.21 7.73
N LEU A 180 -3.36 13.43 8.81
CA LEU A 180 -2.81 12.08 8.80
C LEU A 180 -3.71 11.08 8.05
N TYR A 181 -5.03 11.26 8.15
CA TYR A 181 -6.02 10.33 7.58
C TYR A 181 -6.10 10.43 6.05
N GLY A 182 -5.50 11.47 5.46
CA GLY A 182 -5.28 11.56 4.01
C GLY A 182 -4.23 10.58 3.47
N TYR A 183 -3.46 9.92 4.33
CA TYR A 183 -2.50 8.85 3.97
C TYR A 183 -3.10 7.48 4.20
N HIS A 184 -2.77 6.46 3.42
CA HIS A 184 -3.23 5.07 3.56
C HIS A 184 -2.32 4.23 4.46
N ALA A 185 -1.03 4.53 4.44
CA ALA A 185 -0.07 3.92 5.35
C ALA A 185 0.99 4.91 5.83
N VAL A 186 1.61 4.58 6.96
CA VAL A 186 2.76 5.29 7.51
C VAL A 186 3.92 4.30 7.71
N ILE A 187 5.10 4.66 7.22
CA ILE A 187 6.35 3.91 7.41
C ILE A 187 7.28 4.78 8.25
N VAL A 188 7.74 4.26 9.38
CA VAL A 188 8.72 4.90 10.25
C VAL A 188 10.04 4.16 10.14
N ASP A 189 11.11 4.88 9.83
CA ASP A 189 12.43 4.32 9.61
C ASP A 189 13.50 5.08 10.39
N ASP A 190 14.16 4.38 11.31
CA ASP A 190 15.35 4.87 12.01
C ASP A 190 15.13 6.26 12.64
N LEU A 191 14.07 6.35 13.46
CA LEU A 191 13.59 7.58 14.07
C LEU A 191 13.12 7.30 15.50
N GLU A 192 13.66 8.03 16.48
CA GLU A 192 13.36 7.82 17.89
C GLU A 192 11.93 8.29 18.29
N ALA A 193 11.36 7.68 19.32
CA ALA A 193 10.01 8.02 19.80
C ALA A 193 9.90 9.46 20.31
N GLU A 194 10.99 10.01 20.90
CA GLU A 194 11.05 11.38 21.43
C GLU A 194 10.89 12.45 20.33
N PHE A 195 11.13 12.09 19.08
CA PHE A 195 10.85 12.97 17.95
C PHE A 195 9.37 13.35 17.87
N PHE A 196 8.48 12.41 18.21
CA PHE A 196 7.04 12.62 18.16
C PHE A 196 6.54 13.24 19.46
N LYS A 197 5.62 14.20 19.35
CA LYS A 197 4.86 14.64 20.52
C LYS A 197 3.99 13.48 21.03
N PRO A 198 3.69 13.41 22.34
CA PRO A 198 2.81 12.37 22.88
C PRO A 198 1.47 12.24 22.13
N ASP A 199 0.88 13.36 21.75
CA ASP A 199 -0.36 13.41 20.97
C ASP A 199 -0.21 12.82 19.57
N GLN A 200 0.97 12.96 18.94
CA GLN A 200 1.25 12.39 17.62
C GLN A 200 1.41 10.86 17.69
N LEU A 201 1.99 10.34 18.76
CA LEU A 201 2.06 8.89 19.00
C LEU A 201 0.65 8.31 19.19
N ALA A 202 -0.20 8.99 19.98
CA ALA A 202 -1.60 8.60 20.15
C ALA A 202 -2.39 8.69 18.83
N LEU A 203 -2.12 9.72 18.03
CA LEU A 203 -2.73 9.90 16.70
C LEU A 203 -2.33 8.77 15.73
N LEU A 204 -1.07 8.35 15.72
CA LEU A 204 -0.61 7.19 14.96
C LEU A 204 -1.33 5.90 15.36
N GLN A 205 -1.55 5.70 16.66
CA GLN A 205 -2.31 4.55 17.15
C GLN A 205 -3.75 4.58 16.61
N LYS A 206 -4.44 5.72 16.72
CA LYS A 206 -5.83 5.90 16.20
C LYS A 206 -5.92 5.74 14.69
N PHE A 207 -4.92 6.24 13.96
CA PHE A 207 -4.82 6.08 12.51
C PHE A 207 -4.87 4.61 12.08
N VAL A 208 -4.20 3.73 12.82
CA VAL A 208 -4.25 2.29 12.56
C VAL A 208 -5.53 1.68 13.12
N SER A 209 -5.84 1.92 14.41
CA SER A 209 -6.91 1.19 15.09
C SER A 209 -8.31 1.59 14.67
N GLU A 210 -8.56 2.88 14.43
CA GLU A 210 -9.90 3.44 14.16
C GLU A 210 -10.07 3.71 12.66
N ARG A 211 -9.13 4.43 12.04
CA ARG A 211 -9.21 4.76 10.62
C ARG A 211 -8.92 3.56 9.71
N GLY A 212 -8.15 2.58 10.19
CA GLY A 212 -7.82 1.37 9.45
C GLY A 212 -6.60 1.49 8.53
N GLY A 213 -5.71 2.46 8.78
CA GLY A 213 -4.47 2.62 8.04
C GLY A 213 -3.45 1.51 8.28
N GLY A 214 -2.50 1.38 7.36
CA GLY A 214 -1.32 0.51 7.54
C GLY A 214 -0.19 1.21 8.28
N PHE A 215 0.51 0.52 9.17
CA PHE A 215 1.72 1.05 9.81
C PHE A 215 2.87 0.06 9.70
N MET A 216 4.07 0.56 9.37
CA MET A 216 5.28 -0.25 9.34
C MET A 216 6.41 0.47 10.07
N MET A 217 7.15 -0.27 10.89
CA MET A 217 8.42 0.19 11.45
C MET A 217 9.56 -0.63 10.86
N LEU A 218 10.58 0.06 10.36
CA LEU A 218 11.80 -0.53 9.80
C LEU A 218 12.89 -0.60 10.86
N GLY A 219 13.76 -1.61 10.74
CA GLY A 219 14.90 -1.83 11.60
C GLY A 219 15.92 -0.71 11.44
N GLY A 220 16.58 -0.36 12.53
CA GLY A 220 17.44 0.81 12.59
C GLY A 220 18.02 1.01 13.98
N GLN A 221 18.99 1.91 14.06
CA GLN A 221 19.66 2.26 15.31
C GLN A 221 18.73 3.05 16.24
N GLU A 222 17.80 3.82 15.67
CA GLU A 222 16.83 4.65 16.39
C GLU A 222 15.41 4.06 16.33
N SER A 223 15.26 2.77 16.03
CA SER A 223 13.97 2.07 15.92
C SER A 223 13.69 1.17 17.13
N PHE A 224 12.44 0.73 17.29
CA PHE A 224 12.05 -0.29 18.27
C PHE A 224 12.47 0.02 19.72
N GLN A 225 13.17 -0.90 20.39
CA GLN A 225 13.59 -0.72 21.78
C GLN A 225 14.66 0.38 21.86
N GLU A 226 15.63 0.37 20.93
CA GLU A 226 16.72 1.34 20.85
C GLU A 226 16.20 2.76 20.58
N GLY A 227 15.10 2.88 19.84
CA GLY A 227 14.38 4.13 19.59
C GLY A 227 13.48 4.61 20.74
N GLY A 228 13.42 3.90 21.87
CA GLY A 228 12.60 4.30 23.01
C GLY A 228 11.09 4.13 22.81
N TYR A 229 10.66 3.22 21.93
CA TYR A 229 9.23 2.96 21.70
C TYR A 229 8.58 2.08 22.78
N ASP A 230 9.34 1.53 23.74
CA ASP A 230 8.75 0.83 24.89
C ASP A 230 7.80 1.78 25.64
N ARG A 231 6.63 1.27 26.04
CA ARG A 231 5.58 2.05 26.76
C ARG A 231 5.04 3.25 25.98
N THR A 232 5.17 3.26 24.66
CA THR A 232 4.52 4.26 23.79
C THR A 232 3.25 3.67 23.14
N PRO A 233 2.29 4.52 22.72
CA PRO A 233 1.16 4.07 21.89
C PRO A 233 1.59 3.29 20.63
N VAL A 234 2.69 3.71 20.01
CA VAL A 234 3.26 3.03 18.83
C VAL A 234 3.80 1.65 19.20
N GLY A 235 4.60 1.52 20.26
CA GLY A 235 5.10 0.22 20.74
C GLY A 235 3.97 -0.75 21.11
N ASN A 236 2.84 -0.23 21.62
CA ASN A 236 1.67 -1.04 21.94
C ASN A 236 0.98 -1.64 20.71
N MET A 237 1.04 -0.98 19.54
CA MET A 237 0.44 -1.48 18.30
C MET A 237 1.37 -2.32 17.42
N LEU A 238 2.69 -2.34 17.70
CA LEU A 238 3.62 -3.20 16.97
C LEU A 238 3.36 -4.70 17.25
N PRO A 239 3.62 -5.62 16.31
CA PRO A 239 3.43 -7.07 16.48
C PRO A 239 4.43 -7.79 17.40
N VAL A 240 5.28 -7.02 18.09
CA VAL A 240 6.39 -7.52 18.90
C VAL A 240 6.36 -6.89 20.29
N TYR A 241 6.94 -7.59 21.25
CA TYR A 241 7.23 -7.02 22.57
C TYR A 241 8.64 -6.43 22.55
N LEU A 242 8.74 -5.14 22.91
CA LEU A 242 10.01 -4.39 22.93
C LEU A 242 10.72 -4.45 24.28
N ARG A 243 10.05 -4.94 25.33
CA ARG A 243 10.61 -4.92 26.68
C ARG A 243 11.58 -6.07 26.86
N GLN A 244 12.87 -5.77 26.99
CA GLN A 244 13.83 -6.73 27.53
C GLN A 244 13.40 -7.21 28.92
N VAL A 245 13.32 -8.53 29.09
CA VAL A 245 13.17 -9.16 30.40
C VAL A 245 14.56 -9.22 31.04
N PRO A 246 14.79 -8.59 32.21
CA PRO A 246 16.09 -8.64 32.87
C PRO A 246 16.55 -10.09 33.09
N GLY A 247 17.76 -10.42 32.63
CA GLY A 247 18.34 -11.75 32.78
C GLY A 247 18.15 -12.72 31.60
N MET A 248 17.49 -12.31 30.51
CA MET A 248 17.64 -12.99 29.22
C MET A 248 18.83 -12.40 28.47
N ASP A 249 19.77 -13.25 28.05
CA ASP A 249 20.90 -12.85 27.22
C ASP A 249 20.41 -12.08 25.99
N GLU A 250 21.06 -10.95 25.67
CA GLU A 250 20.79 -10.26 24.40
C GLU A 250 21.01 -11.26 23.26
N PRO A 251 20.00 -11.51 22.42
CA PRO A 251 20.16 -12.40 21.29
C PRO A 251 21.28 -11.82 20.42
N GLY A 252 22.37 -12.59 20.28
CA GLY A 252 23.70 -12.10 19.93
C GLY A 252 23.74 -10.90 18.97
N GLY A 253 24.06 -9.73 19.53
CA GLY A 253 24.47 -8.50 18.83
C GLY A 253 23.50 -7.95 17.78
N ALA A 254 23.23 -6.63 17.84
CA ALA A 254 22.52 -5.92 16.77
C ALA A 254 23.21 -6.04 15.38
N PHE A 255 24.46 -6.53 15.35
CA PHE A 255 25.28 -6.71 14.17
C PHE A 255 25.77 -8.15 14.01
N GLY A 256 25.62 -8.73 12.82
CA GLY A 256 26.07 -10.10 12.55
C GLY A 256 25.72 -10.58 11.14
N ASN A 257 26.11 -11.80 10.78
CA ASN A 257 25.72 -12.40 9.50
C ASN A 257 24.41 -13.17 9.64
N PHE A 258 23.33 -12.58 9.16
CA PHE A 258 21.97 -13.08 9.29
C PHE A 258 21.40 -13.52 7.94
N ARG A 259 21.16 -14.82 7.75
CA ARG A 259 20.57 -15.34 6.49
C ARG A 259 19.05 -15.27 6.57
N LEU A 260 18.43 -14.51 5.66
CA LEU A 260 16.98 -14.36 5.57
C LEU A 260 16.33 -15.61 4.95
N ASP A 261 15.24 -16.08 5.57
CA ASP A 261 14.38 -17.12 5.04
C ASP A 261 12.91 -16.86 5.39
N LEU A 262 11.99 -17.45 4.65
CA LEU A 262 10.55 -17.35 4.90
C LEU A 262 10.10 -18.44 5.88
N THR A 263 9.20 -18.08 6.78
CA THR A 263 8.50 -19.05 7.63
C THR A 263 7.43 -19.78 6.82
N ARG A 264 6.82 -20.81 7.42
CA ARG A 264 5.66 -21.49 6.82
C ARG A 264 4.53 -20.50 6.50
N GLU A 265 4.26 -19.58 7.41
CA GLU A 265 3.30 -18.50 7.22
C GLU A 265 3.70 -17.59 6.05
N GLY A 266 4.98 -17.23 5.94
CA GLY A 266 5.51 -16.45 4.82
C GLY A 266 5.33 -17.14 3.46
N TRP A 267 5.54 -18.45 3.39
CA TRP A 267 5.32 -19.24 2.17
C TRP A 267 3.87 -19.23 1.69
N ILE A 268 2.91 -19.17 2.62
CA ILE A 268 1.49 -19.11 2.30
C ILE A 268 1.11 -17.72 1.76
N GLN A 269 1.77 -16.65 2.23
CA GLN A 269 1.47 -15.28 1.84
C GLN A 269 1.99 -14.96 0.41
N PRO A 270 1.11 -14.71 -0.58
CA PRO A 270 1.57 -14.43 -1.95
C PRO A 270 2.36 -13.13 -2.07
N TRP A 271 2.11 -12.16 -1.19
CA TRP A 271 2.83 -10.88 -1.17
C TRP A 271 4.26 -11.00 -0.61
N ALA A 272 4.56 -12.05 0.17
CA ALA A 272 5.89 -12.27 0.74
C ALA A 272 6.86 -12.93 -0.25
N ARG A 273 6.35 -13.44 -1.38
CA ARG A 273 7.12 -14.15 -2.40
C ARG A 273 7.25 -13.34 -3.68
N VAL A 274 8.45 -13.34 -4.27
CA VAL A 274 8.72 -12.65 -5.53
C VAL A 274 8.45 -13.58 -6.73
N ARG A 275 8.82 -14.86 -6.61
CA ARG A 275 8.60 -15.89 -7.63
C ARG A 275 7.36 -16.73 -7.34
N SER A 276 6.71 -17.21 -8.40
CA SER A 276 5.51 -18.04 -8.29
C SER A 276 5.82 -19.49 -7.90
N ARG A 277 6.97 -20.02 -8.32
CA ARG A 277 7.43 -21.37 -8.00
C ARG A 277 8.27 -21.35 -6.73
N GLU A 278 8.03 -22.34 -5.86
CA GLU A 278 8.73 -22.48 -4.58
C GLU A 278 10.24 -22.67 -4.75
N SER A 279 10.67 -23.54 -5.67
CA SER A 279 12.09 -23.79 -5.95
C SER A 279 12.84 -22.53 -6.38
N ASP A 280 12.23 -21.69 -7.22
CA ASP A 280 12.83 -20.47 -7.74
C ASP A 280 12.95 -19.41 -6.63
N GLU A 281 11.94 -19.34 -5.76
CA GLU A 281 11.95 -18.41 -4.63
C GLU A 281 12.98 -18.83 -3.58
N GLN A 282 13.11 -20.14 -3.28
CA GLN A 282 14.13 -20.65 -2.38
C GLN A 282 15.55 -20.38 -2.91
N ALA A 283 15.77 -20.58 -4.21
CA ALA A 283 17.04 -20.27 -4.85
C ALA A 283 17.37 -18.76 -4.75
N ARG A 284 16.38 -17.89 -4.98
CA ARG A 284 16.52 -16.43 -4.81
C ARG A 284 16.89 -16.06 -3.38
N LEU A 285 16.16 -16.56 -2.38
CA LEU A 285 16.43 -16.30 -0.97
C LEU A 285 17.84 -16.77 -0.56
N SER A 286 18.26 -17.93 -1.05
CA SER A 286 19.58 -18.50 -0.77
C SER A 286 20.73 -17.69 -1.40
N ALA A 287 20.45 -16.95 -2.47
CA ALA A 287 21.41 -16.07 -3.16
C ALA A 287 21.50 -14.66 -2.54
N LEU A 288 20.58 -14.29 -1.63
CA LEU A 288 20.59 -12.98 -1.00
C LEU A 288 21.87 -12.78 -0.16
N PRO A 289 22.41 -11.53 -0.12
CA PRO A 289 23.45 -11.21 0.84
C PRO A 289 22.93 -11.39 2.27
N PRO A 290 23.78 -11.83 3.23
CA PRO A 290 23.38 -11.88 4.63
C PRO A 290 23.12 -10.45 5.15
N MET A 291 22.03 -10.30 5.88
CA MET A 291 21.71 -9.07 6.61
C MET A 291 22.75 -8.86 7.70
N GLN A 292 23.09 -7.60 7.94
CA GLN A 292 24.08 -7.14 8.91
C GLN A 292 23.44 -6.55 10.14
N VAL A 293 22.22 -6.01 10.05
CA VAL A 293 21.57 -5.28 11.13
C VAL A 293 20.28 -5.98 11.52
N LEU A 294 20.13 -6.26 12.82
CA LEU A 294 18.93 -6.88 13.38
C LEU A 294 18.56 -6.20 14.72
N ASN A 295 17.36 -5.63 14.81
CA ASN A 295 16.78 -5.24 16.08
C ASN A 295 16.20 -6.47 16.79
N THR A 296 16.65 -6.72 18.01
CA THR A 296 16.15 -7.84 18.80
C THR A 296 14.86 -7.46 19.52
N VAL A 297 13.99 -8.44 19.73
CA VAL A 297 12.71 -8.27 20.41
C VAL A 297 12.54 -9.37 21.44
N SER A 298 11.80 -9.08 22.51
CA SER A 298 11.63 -10.02 23.62
C SER A 298 10.60 -11.11 23.33
N GLY A 299 9.81 -10.96 22.27
CA GLY A 299 8.82 -11.94 21.85
C GLY A 299 7.84 -11.39 20.83
N ILE A 300 7.00 -12.30 20.32
CA ILE A 300 5.95 -12.00 19.34
C ILE A 300 4.60 -11.93 20.06
N LYS A 301 3.75 -10.97 19.69
CA LYS A 301 2.42 -10.82 20.31
C LYS A 301 1.46 -11.94 19.88
N PRO A 302 0.52 -12.35 20.75
CA PRO A 302 -0.57 -13.23 20.33
C PRO A 302 -1.36 -12.59 19.18
N GLY A 303 -1.57 -13.34 18.09
CA GLY A 303 -2.26 -12.85 16.89
C GLY A 303 -1.34 -12.20 15.85
N ALA A 304 -0.04 -12.06 16.13
CA ALA A 304 0.94 -11.72 15.12
C ALA A 304 1.44 -12.97 14.39
N SER A 305 1.79 -12.79 13.11
CA SER A 305 2.38 -13.81 12.25
C SER A 305 3.80 -13.42 11.88
N VAL A 306 4.75 -14.31 12.15
CA VAL A 306 6.13 -14.15 11.67
C VAL A 306 6.15 -14.60 10.22
N VAL A 307 6.47 -13.69 9.30
CA VAL A 307 6.49 -13.93 7.84
C VAL A 307 7.89 -14.35 7.39
N ALA A 308 8.91 -13.73 7.97
CA ALA A 308 10.30 -14.03 7.66
C ALA A 308 11.12 -14.10 8.94
N THR A 309 12.17 -14.90 8.89
CA THR A 309 13.16 -15.06 9.96
C THR A 309 14.55 -14.91 9.40
N VAL A 310 15.50 -14.58 10.26
CA VAL A 310 16.91 -14.66 9.94
C VAL A 310 17.61 -15.70 10.82
N THR A 311 18.56 -16.41 10.24
CA THR A 311 19.42 -17.36 10.97
C THR A 311 20.80 -16.78 11.13
N GLY A 312 21.26 -16.63 12.37
CA GLY A 312 22.60 -16.15 12.70
C GLY A 312 23.69 -17.22 12.51
N ALA A 313 24.96 -16.81 12.63
CA ALA A 313 26.11 -17.71 12.49
C ALA A 313 26.14 -18.86 13.53
N ASN A 314 25.53 -18.64 14.70
CA ASN A 314 25.38 -19.64 15.76
C ASN A 314 24.20 -20.62 15.52
N GLY A 315 23.50 -20.51 14.38
CA GLY A 315 22.32 -21.31 14.06
C GLY A 315 21.04 -20.87 14.77
N SER A 316 21.08 -19.83 15.60
CA SER A 316 19.89 -19.28 16.25
C SER A 316 19.03 -18.52 15.24
N GLN A 317 17.72 -18.71 15.32
CA GLN A 317 16.75 -18.10 14.43
C GLN A 317 16.03 -16.96 15.13
N TYR A 318 15.93 -15.82 14.45
CA TYR A 318 15.30 -14.60 14.95
C TYR A 318 14.21 -14.13 13.97
N PRO A 319 13.15 -13.47 14.45
CA PRO A 319 12.15 -12.87 13.57
C PRO A 319 12.78 -11.74 12.74
N ALA A 320 12.43 -11.66 11.46
CA ALA A 320 12.90 -10.62 10.54
C ALA A 320 11.77 -9.74 10.02
N LEU A 321 10.60 -10.33 9.74
CA LEU A 321 9.39 -9.62 9.38
C LEU A 321 8.22 -10.22 10.13
N VAL A 322 7.53 -9.39 10.90
CA VAL A 322 6.37 -9.80 11.71
C VAL A 322 5.21 -8.88 11.37
N VAL A 323 4.03 -9.44 11.19
CA VAL A 323 2.82 -8.69 10.83
C VAL A 323 1.66 -9.02 11.75
N GLN A 324 0.73 -8.09 11.94
CA GLN A 324 -0.54 -8.37 12.61
C GLN A 324 -1.66 -7.44 12.12
N ARG A 325 -2.91 -7.83 12.37
CA ARG A 325 -4.05 -6.91 12.34
C ARG A 325 -4.11 -6.15 13.67
N TYR A 326 -4.45 -4.87 13.63
CA TYR A 326 -4.58 -4.03 14.82
C TYR A 326 -5.76 -3.07 14.66
N GLY A 327 -6.80 -3.26 15.46
CA GLY A 327 -8.09 -2.59 15.25
C GLY A 327 -8.62 -2.86 13.84
N SER A 328 -9.02 -1.80 13.13
CA SER A 328 -9.43 -1.88 11.71
C SER A 328 -8.27 -1.91 10.71
N GLY A 329 -7.03 -1.67 11.17
CA GLY A 329 -5.84 -1.57 10.33
C GLY A 329 -4.92 -2.78 10.44
N ARG A 330 -3.66 -2.56 10.05
CA ARG A 330 -2.60 -3.58 10.12
C ARG A 330 -1.26 -2.95 10.46
N THR A 331 -0.43 -3.70 11.17
CA THR A 331 0.93 -3.27 11.53
C THR A 331 1.97 -4.29 11.13
N ALA A 332 3.16 -3.81 10.77
CA ALA A 332 4.33 -4.63 10.46
C ALA A 332 5.58 -4.12 11.17
N SER A 333 6.41 -5.05 11.62
CA SER A 333 7.76 -4.80 12.12
C SER A 333 8.73 -5.54 11.21
N MET A 334 9.53 -4.78 10.45
CA MET A 334 10.71 -5.33 9.78
C MET A 334 11.89 -5.09 10.72
N LEU A 335 12.40 -6.16 11.32
CA LEU A 335 13.43 -6.10 12.36
C LEU A 335 14.84 -6.04 11.76
N ILE A 336 14.98 -6.35 10.47
CA ILE A 336 16.23 -6.14 9.73
C ILE A 336 16.36 -4.67 9.32
N GLY A 337 17.56 -4.10 9.43
CA GLY A 337 17.81 -2.67 9.17
C GLY A 337 18.51 -2.36 7.85
N ASP A 338 18.86 -3.38 7.08
CA ASP A 338 19.68 -3.25 5.89
C ASP A 338 19.12 -3.96 4.66
N PHE A 339 17.79 -4.03 4.56
CA PHE A 339 17.11 -4.66 3.44
C PHE A 339 17.47 -4.01 2.09
N TRP A 340 17.78 -2.71 2.06
CA TRP A 340 18.33 -2.01 0.89
C TRP A 340 19.54 -2.71 0.25
N MET A 341 20.35 -3.47 1.00
CA MET A 341 21.52 -4.17 0.46
C MET A 341 21.16 -5.23 -0.57
N THR A 342 19.95 -5.80 -0.47
CA THR A 342 19.48 -6.86 -1.39
C THR A 342 19.39 -6.40 -2.84
N GLY A 343 19.18 -5.11 -3.11
CA GLY A 343 19.05 -4.56 -4.46
C GLY A 343 20.31 -3.88 -5.00
N ARG A 344 21.47 -4.02 -4.35
CA ARG A 344 22.69 -3.28 -4.72
C ARG A 344 23.59 -4.00 -5.75
N ARG A 345 23.51 -5.33 -5.86
CA ARG A 345 24.51 -6.12 -6.59
C ARG A 345 24.33 -6.10 -8.10
N ASP A 346 23.13 -6.40 -8.57
CA ASP A 346 22.81 -6.53 -9.99
C ASP A 346 21.39 -6.04 -10.30
N GLU A 347 21.08 -5.92 -11.60
CA GLU A 347 19.82 -5.40 -12.09
C GLU A 347 18.63 -6.30 -11.72
N GLN A 348 18.80 -7.63 -11.78
CA GLN A 348 17.75 -8.59 -11.45
C GLN A 348 17.37 -8.54 -9.96
N GLN A 349 18.36 -8.44 -9.07
CA GLN A 349 18.17 -8.27 -7.63
C GLN A 349 17.53 -6.92 -7.31
N GLN A 350 17.87 -5.87 -8.05
CA GLN A 350 17.22 -4.57 -7.93
C GLN A 350 15.74 -4.66 -8.29
N GLU A 351 15.38 -5.35 -9.39
CA GLU A 351 13.98 -5.59 -9.77
C GLU A 351 13.23 -6.43 -8.73
N ASP A 352 13.88 -7.47 -8.19
CA ASP A 352 13.31 -8.33 -7.16
C ASP A 352 13.02 -7.59 -5.86
N GLN A 353 13.98 -6.76 -5.44
CA GLN A 353 13.80 -5.89 -4.28
C GLN A 353 12.68 -4.88 -4.54
N ALA A 354 12.67 -4.23 -5.70
CA ALA A 354 11.62 -3.29 -6.06
C ALA A 354 10.23 -3.96 -6.07
N LYS A 355 10.14 -5.19 -6.59
CA LYS A 355 8.91 -5.99 -6.55
C LYS A 355 8.49 -6.31 -5.11
N THR A 356 9.44 -6.70 -4.26
CA THR A 356 9.19 -6.95 -2.83
C THR A 356 8.63 -5.70 -2.15
N TRP A 357 9.23 -4.53 -2.40
CA TRP A 357 8.75 -3.26 -1.87
C TRP A 357 7.34 -2.90 -2.31
N ARG A 358 7.04 -3.07 -3.60
CA ARG A 358 5.68 -2.86 -4.12
C ARG A 358 4.68 -3.81 -3.48
N GLN A 359 5.05 -5.07 -3.25
CA GLN A 359 4.19 -6.04 -2.58
C GLN A 359 3.93 -5.69 -1.11
N ILE A 360 4.96 -5.27 -0.37
CA ILE A 360 4.82 -4.81 1.02
C ILE A 360 3.97 -3.54 1.07
N ALA A 361 4.24 -2.56 0.22
CA ALA A 361 3.47 -1.32 0.15
C ALA A 361 1.99 -1.58 -0.18
N ARG A 362 1.71 -2.45 -1.16
CA ARG A 362 0.34 -2.90 -1.48
C ARG A 362 -0.30 -3.59 -0.29
N TRP A 363 0.41 -4.50 0.38
CA TRP A 363 -0.10 -5.17 1.56
C TRP A 363 -0.46 -4.17 2.67
N LEU A 364 0.35 -3.12 2.89
CA LEU A 364 0.09 -2.09 3.89
C LEU A 364 -1.19 -1.28 3.59
N VAL A 365 -1.44 -0.95 2.32
CA VAL A 365 -2.61 -0.14 1.91
C VAL A 365 -3.84 -0.97 1.55
N THR A 366 -3.75 -2.30 1.60
CA THR A 366 -4.89 -3.19 1.29
C THR A 366 -5.99 -3.04 2.35
N ASP A 367 -7.25 -3.11 1.94
CA ASP A 367 -8.45 -2.98 2.79
C ASP A 367 -8.53 -1.67 3.60
N VAL A 368 -7.76 -0.64 3.25
CA VAL A 368 -7.87 0.67 3.91
C VAL A 368 -9.16 1.32 3.43
N PRO A 369 -10.10 1.65 4.34
CA PRO A 369 -11.36 2.26 3.94
C PRO A 369 -11.12 3.62 3.27
N GLU A 370 -11.85 3.89 2.19
CA GLU A 370 -11.92 5.21 1.55
C GLU A 370 -13.00 6.09 2.20
N GLN A 371 -12.93 7.40 1.96
CA GLN A 371 -13.98 8.33 2.38
C GLN A 371 -15.32 8.00 1.71
N ILE A 372 -15.27 7.57 0.45
CA ILE A 372 -16.44 7.13 -0.30
C ILE A 372 -16.16 5.73 -0.82
N THR A 373 -16.96 4.75 -0.39
CA THR A 373 -16.87 3.37 -0.88
C THR A 373 -18.20 2.95 -1.48
N ILE A 374 -18.16 2.38 -2.68
CA ILE A 374 -19.33 1.79 -3.33
C ILE A 374 -19.23 0.26 -3.29
N ALA A 375 -20.32 -0.40 -2.92
CA ALA A 375 -20.47 -1.84 -2.99
C ALA A 375 -21.72 -2.16 -3.80
N ASN A 376 -21.68 -3.29 -4.51
CA ASN A 376 -22.85 -3.81 -5.21
C ASN A 376 -23.25 -5.17 -4.63
N ARG A 377 -24.55 -5.43 -4.62
CA ARG A 377 -25.13 -6.73 -4.26
C ARG A 377 -26.25 -7.03 -5.25
N LEU A 378 -26.28 -8.24 -5.78
CA LEU A 378 -27.42 -8.72 -6.57
C LEU A 378 -28.66 -8.80 -5.67
N ASP A 379 -29.78 -8.28 -6.13
CA ASP A 379 -31.04 -8.40 -5.40
C ASP A 379 -31.58 -9.83 -5.59
N PRO A 380 -31.75 -10.62 -4.51
CA PRO A 380 -32.33 -11.95 -4.60
C PRO A 380 -33.83 -11.93 -4.95
N LEU A 381 -34.53 -10.83 -4.71
CA LEU A 381 -35.98 -10.71 -4.94
C LEU A 381 -36.32 -10.35 -6.39
N HIS A 382 -35.44 -9.61 -7.06
CA HIS A 382 -35.67 -9.13 -8.43
C HIS A 382 -34.50 -9.50 -9.34
N ALA A 383 -34.70 -10.54 -10.15
CA ALA A 383 -33.73 -11.00 -11.13
C ALA A 383 -33.31 -9.86 -12.07
N GLY A 384 -31.99 -9.62 -12.17
CA GLY A 384 -31.42 -8.56 -13.00
C GLY A 384 -31.33 -7.19 -12.32
N SER A 385 -31.74 -7.04 -11.06
CA SER A 385 -31.51 -5.81 -10.30
C SER A 385 -30.31 -5.91 -9.35
N VAL A 386 -29.66 -4.78 -9.16
CA VAL A 386 -28.47 -4.61 -8.34
C VAL A 386 -28.74 -3.51 -7.34
N GLN A 387 -28.54 -3.82 -6.06
CA GLN A 387 -28.50 -2.83 -5.01
C GLN A 387 -27.08 -2.24 -4.94
N LEU A 388 -26.99 -0.93 -5.11
CA LEU A 388 -25.77 -0.16 -4.91
C LEU A 388 -25.80 0.45 -3.51
N SER A 389 -24.78 0.17 -2.72
CA SER A 389 -24.58 0.71 -1.37
C SER A 389 -23.37 1.63 -1.36
N VAL A 390 -23.58 2.90 -1.05
CA VAL A 390 -22.53 3.92 -0.94
C VAL A 390 -22.35 4.29 0.51
N ARG A 391 -21.15 4.08 1.05
CA ARG A 391 -20.80 4.56 2.38
C ARG A 391 -19.98 5.84 2.26
N VAL A 392 -20.43 6.89 2.92
CA VAL A 392 -19.82 8.23 2.93
C VAL A 392 -19.31 8.54 4.33
N ARG A 393 -18.06 8.99 4.38
CA ARG A 393 -17.39 9.44 5.59
C ARG A 393 -16.83 10.85 5.42
N ASP A 394 -16.69 11.57 6.52
CA ASP A 394 -16.02 12.87 6.54
C ASP A 394 -14.49 12.74 6.51
N ARG A 395 -13.79 13.88 6.66
CA ARG A 395 -12.31 13.92 6.68
C ARG A 395 -11.69 13.24 7.89
N GLU A 396 -12.44 13.07 8.97
CA GLU A 396 -12.05 12.30 10.15
C GLU A 396 -12.47 10.83 10.05
N PHE A 397 -13.00 10.41 8.89
CA PHE A 397 -13.52 9.07 8.62
C PHE A 397 -14.73 8.66 9.49
N LYS A 398 -15.47 9.64 10.02
CA LYS A 398 -16.75 9.40 10.70
C LYS A 398 -17.89 9.32 9.68
N PRO A 399 -18.93 8.49 9.91
CA PRO A 399 -20.07 8.40 9.00
C PRO A 399 -20.79 9.74 8.81
N MET A 400 -21.19 10.06 7.58
CA MET A 400 -21.84 11.33 7.24
C MET A 400 -23.27 11.13 6.70
N ASP A 401 -24.27 11.42 7.53
CA ASP A 401 -25.70 11.28 7.17
C ASP A 401 -26.22 12.43 6.30
N GLY A 402 -25.67 13.64 6.45
CA GLY A 402 -26.09 14.84 5.73
C GLY A 402 -25.55 14.94 4.29
N ALA A 403 -25.00 13.87 3.73
CA ALA A 403 -24.44 13.87 2.39
C ALA A 403 -25.52 13.72 1.31
N SER A 404 -25.36 14.41 0.18
CA SER A 404 -26.19 14.21 -1.01
C SER A 404 -25.48 13.27 -1.99
N VAL A 405 -25.91 12.02 -2.08
CA VAL A 405 -25.29 11.00 -2.95
C VAL A 405 -26.00 10.93 -4.31
N LYS A 406 -25.24 11.18 -5.39
CA LYS A 406 -25.68 10.98 -6.78
C LYS A 406 -24.77 9.95 -7.44
N LEU A 407 -25.35 8.87 -7.94
CA LEU A 407 -24.68 7.76 -8.62
C LEU A 407 -24.92 7.88 -10.13
N THR A 408 -23.92 7.60 -10.96
CA THR A 408 -24.06 7.68 -12.43
C THR A 408 -23.62 6.36 -13.06
N VAL A 409 -24.59 5.49 -13.34
CA VAL A 409 -24.33 4.17 -13.93
C VAL A 409 -24.24 4.29 -15.44
N ARG A 410 -23.07 3.95 -16.01
CA ARG A 410 -22.77 3.92 -17.44
C ARG A 410 -22.58 2.49 -17.91
N LYS A 411 -23.14 2.12 -19.06
CA LYS A 411 -22.87 0.82 -19.69
C LYS A 411 -21.54 0.89 -20.45
N VAL A 412 -20.66 -0.09 -20.22
CA VAL A 412 -19.39 -0.23 -20.93
C VAL A 412 -19.63 -1.09 -22.16
N THR A 413 -19.83 -0.46 -23.32
CA THR A 413 -20.00 -1.15 -24.60
C THR A 413 -18.66 -1.28 -25.33
N GLY A 414 -18.29 -2.51 -25.70
CA GLY A 414 -17.32 -2.74 -26.76
C GLY A 414 -18.03 -2.63 -28.10
N GLU A 415 -17.61 -1.67 -28.94
CA GLU A 415 -18.03 -1.37 -30.32
C GLU A 415 -19.34 -1.98 -30.86
N GLY A 416 -20.28 -1.10 -31.25
CA GLY A 416 -21.17 -1.37 -32.38
C GLY A 416 -22.61 -1.79 -32.10
N ILE A 417 -23.22 -1.44 -30.95
CA ILE A 417 -24.69 -1.51 -30.80
C ILE A 417 -25.23 -0.15 -30.37
N THR A 418 -25.72 0.57 -31.38
CA THR A 418 -26.58 1.74 -31.29
C THR A 418 -27.90 1.35 -30.60
N ASN A 419 -28.08 1.76 -29.34
CA ASN A 419 -29.20 2.58 -28.88
C ASN A 419 -29.27 2.61 -27.34
N GLN A 420 -28.92 3.79 -26.81
CA GLN A 420 -29.44 4.41 -25.57
C GLN A 420 -29.62 3.51 -24.35
N ILE A 421 -28.67 3.55 -23.41
CA ILE A 421 -28.73 4.46 -22.25
C ILE A 421 -27.27 4.80 -21.83
N ASP A 422 -26.77 5.98 -22.21
CA ASP A 422 -25.35 6.34 -22.01
C ASP A 422 -24.99 6.64 -20.54
N SER A 423 -25.97 6.99 -19.71
CA SER A 423 -25.81 7.03 -18.27
C SER A 423 -27.17 7.13 -17.57
N ILE A 424 -27.36 6.43 -16.46
CA ILE A 424 -28.51 6.56 -15.58
C ILE A 424 -28.03 7.23 -14.30
N GLN A 425 -28.64 8.35 -13.92
CA GLN A 425 -28.41 8.98 -12.63
C GLN A 425 -29.39 8.41 -11.60
N LEU A 426 -28.85 7.93 -10.49
CA LEU A 426 -29.60 7.46 -9.33
C LEU A 426 -29.31 8.37 -8.15
N THR A 427 -30.33 8.62 -7.33
CA THR A 427 -30.14 9.31 -6.05
C THR A 427 -30.06 8.26 -4.95
N GLY A 428 -29.02 8.32 -4.13
CA GLY A 428 -28.87 7.44 -2.98
C GLY A 428 -29.78 7.89 -1.85
N GLU A 429 -30.61 6.98 -1.33
CA GLU A 429 -31.44 7.25 -0.16
C GLU A 429 -30.68 6.84 1.11
N PRO A 430 -30.66 7.68 2.17
CA PRO A 430 -29.99 7.36 3.42
C PRO A 430 -30.68 6.20 4.12
N MET A 431 -29.90 5.25 4.63
CA MET A 431 -30.42 4.08 5.34
C MET A 431 -30.50 4.37 6.84
N ALA A 432 -31.71 4.42 7.40
CA ALA A 432 -31.92 4.76 8.81
C ALA A 432 -31.23 3.81 9.81
N ALA A 433 -30.90 2.59 9.39
CA ALA A 433 -30.28 1.57 10.24
C ALA A 433 -28.75 1.69 10.36
N GLU A 434 -28.06 2.28 9.38
CA GLU A 434 -26.60 2.47 9.41
C GLU A 434 -26.24 3.90 9.02
N PRO A 435 -25.67 4.69 9.94
CA PRO A 435 -25.20 6.04 9.63
C PRO A 435 -24.18 6.06 8.48
N GLY A 436 -24.28 7.06 7.62
CA GLY A 436 -23.42 7.30 6.47
C GLY A 436 -23.59 6.29 5.33
N LEU A 437 -24.59 5.41 5.38
CA LEU A 437 -24.89 4.46 4.30
C LEU A 437 -26.08 4.94 3.46
N PHE A 438 -25.88 4.98 2.15
CA PHE A 438 -26.88 5.34 1.15
C PHE A 438 -27.10 4.17 0.21
N THR A 439 -28.35 3.92 -0.17
CA THR A 439 -28.70 2.83 -1.10
C THR A 439 -29.44 3.34 -2.32
N ALA A 440 -29.16 2.73 -3.46
CA ALA A 440 -29.91 2.93 -4.70
C ALA A 440 -30.10 1.59 -5.42
N SER A 441 -31.27 1.39 -6.03
CA SER A 441 -31.55 0.20 -6.82
C SER A 441 -31.39 0.49 -8.31
N TYR A 442 -30.64 -0.37 -9.00
CA TYR A 442 -30.42 -0.29 -10.44
C TYR A 442 -30.93 -1.56 -11.12
N VAL A 443 -31.71 -1.43 -12.19
CA VAL A 443 -32.15 -2.56 -13.02
C VAL A 443 -31.24 -2.66 -14.23
N GLN A 444 -30.60 -3.82 -14.44
CA GLN A 444 -29.68 -4.03 -15.56
C GLN A 444 -30.43 -4.14 -16.89
N HIS A 445 -30.03 -3.34 -17.87
CA HIS A 445 -30.58 -3.35 -19.23
C HIS A 445 -29.63 -4.01 -20.24
N GLY A 446 -29.76 -5.33 -20.37
CA GLY A 446 -28.97 -6.18 -21.27
C GLY A 446 -27.65 -6.67 -20.66
N SER A 447 -27.00 -7.62 -21.33
CA SER A 447 -25.68 -8.12 -20.95
C SER A 447 -24.59 -7.10 -21.24
N GLY A 448 -23.53 -7.09 -20.44
CA GLY A 448 -22.38 -6.19 -20.60
C GLY A 448 -21.75 -5.79 -19.26
N GLY A 449 -20.65 -5.03 -19.34
CA GLY A 449 -20.06 -4.36 -18.19
C GLY A 449 -20.80 -3.06 -17.86
N TYR A 450 -20.86 -2.70 -16.58
CA TYR A 450 -21.42 -1.43 -16.11
C TYR A 450 -20.40 -0.75 -15.18
N HIS A 451 -20.34 0.58 -15.21
CA HIS A 451 -19.49 1.43 -14.39
C HIS A 451 -20.37 2.42 -13.63
N ALA A 452 -20.34 2.43 -12.31
CA ALA A 452 -21.25 3.20 -11.44
C ALA A 452 -20.57 4.37 -10.73
#